data_AF-A0A2E0QRQ0-F1
#
_entry.id   AF-A0A2E0QRQ0-F1
#
_cell.length_a   1.000
_cell.length_b   1.000
_cell.length_c   1.000
_cell.angle_alpha   90.00
_cell.angle_beta   90.00
_cell.angle_gamma   90.00
#
_symmetry.space_group_name_H-M   'P 1'
#
loop_
_entity.id
_entity.type
_entity.pdbx_description
1 polymer ?
#
loop_
_entity_poly.entity_id
_entity_poly.type
_entity_poly.pdbx_seq_one_letter_code
_entity_poly.pdbx_strand_id
1 'polypeptide(L)'
;MPHPVVFQILTIIALVFASPVAPAQESDKYEQAILKLRKGHDRDEALQAQEFLRSSGKDAFPTLLKYLYSTEPAAGFTYPRAVETKEGQPYQPTLGDAVFLLMQDAIEGNRPRGFRQFYVITWEKIEQWLSEHADLSLEEMQIAAARESMQLIEQKKPFDQESMYQMALDHIQQRIAELSK
;
A
#
# COMPACT_ATOMS: atom_id res chain seq x y z
N MET A 1 3.91 -67.84 -16.78
CA MET A 1 4.28 -66.61 -17.52
C MET A 1 4.23 -65.45 -16.53
N PRO A 2 5.37 -64.87 -16.13
CA PRO A 2 5.41 -63.75 -15.18
C PRO A 2 5.30 -62.40 -15.91
N HIS A 3 4.48 -61.50 -15.38
CA HIS A 3 4.43 -60.09 -15.78
C HIS A 3 5.52 -59.29 -15.05
N PRO A 4 6.26 -58.39 -15.71
CA PRO A 4 7.12 -57.44 -15.02
C PRO A 4 6.29 -56.26 -14.50
N VAL A 5 6.41 -55.99 -13.20
CA VAL A 5 5.90 -54.77 -12.55
C VAL A 5 6.92 -53.66 -12.79
N VAL A 6 6.54 -52.64 -13.55
CA VAL A 6 7.35 -51.45 -13.80
C VAL A 6 7.08 -50.44 -12.69
N PHE A 7 8.02 -50.26 -11.76
CA PHE A 7 8.00 -49.17 -10.78
C PHE A 7 8.50 -47.88 -11.45
N GLN A 8 7.60 -46.94 -11.73
CA GLN A 8 7.95 -45.57 -12.08
C GLN A 8 8.30 -44.79 -10.80
N ILE A 9 9.56 -44.37 -10.68
CA ILE A 9 10.04 -43.48 -9.62
C ILE A 9 9.71 -42.04 -10.04
N LEU A 10 8.72 -41.44 -9.38
CA LEU A 10 8.39 -40.02 -9.48
C LEU A 10 9.36 -39.21 -8.62
N THR A 11 10.34 -38.57 -9.25
CA THR A 11 11.22 -37.59 -8.61
C THR A 11 10.47 -36.28 -8.45
N ILE A 12 10.01 -35.98 -7.24
CA ILE A 12 9.47 -34.67 -6.87
C ILE A 12 10.67 -33.73 -6.70
N ILE A 13 10.91 -32.87 -7.68
CA ILE A 13 11.85 -31.75 -7.56
C ILE A 13 11.12 -30.65 -6.79
N ALA A 14 11.42 -30.51 -5.51
CA ALA A 14 10.99 -29.36 -4.72
C ALA A 14 11.84 -28.14 -5.13
N LEU A 15 11.28 -27.26 -5.94
CA LEU A 15 11.87 -25.96 -6.24
C LEU A 15 11.68 -25.07 -5.00
N VAL A 16 12.75 -24.89 -4.21
CA VAL A 16 12.77 -23.91 -3.13
C VAL A 16 12.99 -22.54 -3.79
N PHE A 17 11.91 -21.79 -3.98
CA PHE A 17 12.01 -20.37 -4.33
C PHE A 17 12.59 -19.62 -3.13
N ALA A 18 13.88 -19.29 -3.20
CA ALA A 18 14.47 -18.36 -2.27
C ALA A 18 13.90 -16.97 -2.57
N SER A 19 12.98 -16.48 -1.73
CA SER A 19 12.55 -15.09 -1.79
C SER A 19 13.78 -14.20 -1.59
N PRO A 20 14.03 -13.20 -2.45
CA PRO A 20 15.13 -12.27 -2.25
C PRO A 20 14.89 -11.48 -0.97
N VAL A 21 15.62 -11.83 0.10
CA VAL A 21 15.71 -11.01 1.30
C VAL A 21 16.52 -9.78 0.90
N ALA A 22 15.90 -8.59 0.96
CA ALA A 22 16.62 -7.34 0.74
C ALA A 22 17.89 -7.31 1.62
N PRO A 23 19.06 -6.90 1.09
CA PRO A 23 20.30 -6.91 1.86
C PRO A 23 20.11 -6.10 3.14
N ALA A 24 20.57 -6.63 4.29
CA ALA A 24 20.28 -6.08 5.62
C ALA A 24 20.52 -4.56 5.75
N GLN A 25 21.54 -4.06 5.05
CA GLN A 25 21.90 -2.62 5.00
C GLN A 25 20.80 -1.72 4.40
N GLU A 26 19.96 -2.23 3.48
CA GLU A 26 18.83 -1.49 2.94
C GLU A 26 17.60 -1.51 3.85
N SER A 27 17.42 -2.56 4.65
CA SER A 27 16.40 -2.55 5.70
C SER A 27 16.69 -1.44 6.73
N ASP A 28 17.97 -1.24 7.06
CA ASP A 28 18.40 -0.27 8.07
C ASP A 28 18.09 1.18 7.68
N LYS A 29 18.27 1.57 6.41
CA LYS A 29 17.97 2.94 5.94
C LYS A 29 16.47 3.26 6.02
N TYR A 30 15.60 2.29 5.69
CA TYR A 30 14.15 2.48 5.78
C TYR A 30 13.69 2.55 7.22
N GLU A 31 14.24 1.70 8.08
CA GLU A 31 13.91 1.71 9.51
C GLU A 31 14.28 3.04 10.16
N GLN A 32 15.47 3.55 9.90
CA GLN A 32 15.88 4.87 10.39
C GLN A 32 14.96 6.00 9.90
N ALA A 33 14.48 5.95 8.66
CA ALA A 33 13.52 6.93 8.15
C ALA A 33 12.16 6.80 8.86
N ILE A 34 11.65 5.59 9.07
CA ILE A 34 10.40 5.36 9.81
C ILE A 34 10.50 5.89 11.24
N LEU A 35 11.63 5.68 11.92
CA LEU A 35 11.84 6.19 13.28
C LEU A 35 11.76 7.72 13.35
N LYS A 36 12.23 8.43 12.32
CA LYS A 36 12.10 9.90 12.23
C LYS A 36 10.65 10.38 12.07
N LEU A 37 9.71 9.50 11.76
CA LEU A 37 8.28 9.82 11.75
C LEU A 37 7.64 9.77 13.15
N ARG A 38 8.37 9.35 14.20
CA ARG A 38 7.85 9.31 15.57
C ARG A 38 7.77 10.71 16.19
N LYS A 39 6.78 10.92 17.06
CA LYS A 39 6.65 12.15 17.86
C LYS A 39 7.92 12.38 18.68
N GLY A 40 8.42 13.62 18.64
CA GLY A 40 9.67 14.03 19.31
C GLY A 40 10.80 14.37 18.33
N HIS A 41 10.66 13.95 17.06
CA HIS A 41 11.52 14.43 15.98
C HIS A 41 11.09 15.80 15.45
N ASP A 42 12.04 16.51 14.84
CA ASP A 42 11.78 17.80 14.21
C ASP A 42 10.89 17.63 12.96
N ARG A 43 10.10 18.67 12.64
CA ARG A 43 9.17 18.63 11.50
C ARG A 43 9.90 18.42 10.17
N ASP A 44 11.05 19.06 9.98
CA ASP A 44 11.78 18.97 8.72
C ASP A 44 12.43 17.58 8.56
N GLU A 45 12.87 16.97 9.67
CA GLU A 45 13.33 15.57 9.67
C GLU A 45 12.22 14.60 9.26
N ALA A 46 11.02 14.79 9.80
CA ALA A 46 9.87 13.96 9.46
C ALA A 46 9.47 14.11 7.98
N LEU A 47 9.50 15.34 7.44
CA LEU A 47 9.21 15.60 6.02
C LEU A 47 10.26 14.96 5.10
N GLN A 48 11.54 15.08 5.43
CA GLN A 48 12.62 14.44 4.65
C GLN A 48 12.50 12.92 4.68
N ALA A 49 12.18 12.34 5.85
CA ALA A 49 11.96 10.92 5.98
C ALA A 49 10.74 10.44 5.17
N GLN A 50 9.64 11.21 5.19
CA GLN A 50 8.46 10.92 4.40
C GLN A 50 8.77 10.91 2.89
N GLU A 51 9.52 11.90 2.41
CA GLU A 51 9.86 11.99 0.99
C GLU A 51 10.83 10.88 0.57
N PHE A 52 11.80 10.54 1.42
CA PHE A 52 12.68 9.39 1.21
C PHE A 52 11.89 8.07 1.12
N LEU A 53 10.95 7.83 2.04
CA LEU A 53 10.14 6.62 2.04
C LEU A 53 9.21 6.57 0.82
N ARG A 54 8.61 7.71 0.42
CA ARG A 54 7.77 7.80 -0.77
C ARG A 54 8.57 7.50 -2.05
N SER A 55 9.73 8.12 -2.21
CA SER A 55 10.58 7.92 -3.40
C SER A 55 11.21 6.53 -3.47
N SER A 56 11.33 5.84 -2.34
CA SER A 56 11.77 4.43 -2.28
C SER A 56 10.71 3.44 -2.77
N GLY A 57 9.44 3.86 -2.87
CA GLY A 57 8.36 3.06 -3.44
C GLY A 57 8.20 1.70 -2.77
N LYS A 58 8.06 0.65 -3.60
CA LYS A 58 7.84 -0.74 -3.15
C LYS A 58 9.00 -1.29 -2.30
N ASP A 59 10.22 -0.79 -2.49
CA ASP A 59 11.40 -1.29 -1.77
C ASP A 59 11.30 -1.04 -0.25
N ALA A 60 10.57 -0.01 0.16
CA ALA A 60 10.32 0.30 1.58
C ALA A 60 9.21 -0.56 2.20
N PHE A 61 8.36 -1.23 1.40
CA PHE A 61 7.14 -1.90 1.89
C PHE A 61 7.42 -2.99 2.94
N PRO A 62 8.44 -3.86 2.79
CA PRO A 62 8.73 -4.88 3.80
C PRO A 62 9.05 -4.27 5.17
N THR A 63 9.72 -3.11 5.21
CA THR A 63 10.02 -2.42 6.46
C THR A 63 8.81 -1.65 6.98
N LEU A 64 8.04 -0.99 6.10
CA LEU A 64 6.81 -0.28 6.49
C LEU A 64 5.78 -1.24 7.12
N LEU A 65 5.64 -2.46 6.59
CA LEU A 65 4.73 -3.48 7.13
C LEU A 65 5.04 -3.84 8.58
N LYS A 66 6.32 -3.87 8.98
CA LYS A 66 6.71 -4.14 10.39
C LYS A 66 6.14 -3.11 11.37
N TYR A 67 5.84 -1.91 10.88
CA TYR A 67 5.35 -0.78 11.66
C TYR A 67 3.86 -0.50 11.45
N LEU A 68 3.16 -1.27 10.61
CA LEU A 68 1.77 -1.03 10.21
C LEU A 68 0.82 -0.87 11.41
N TYR A 69 1.03 -1.65 12.46
CA TYR A 69 0.20 -1.65 13.67
C TYR A 69 0.82 -0.88 14.84
N SER A 70 1.85 -0.07 14.61
CA SER A 70 2.45 0.73 15.68
C SER A 70 1.47 1.79 16.19
N THR A 71 1.23 1.79 17.51
CA THR A 71 0.40 2.77 18.21
C THR A 71 1.19 3.97 18.72
N GLU A 72 2.50 4.02 18.46
CA GLU A 72 3.35 5.13 18.85
C GLU A 72 2.88 6.42 18.17
N PRO A 73 2.86 7.58 18.85
CA PRO A 73 2.46 8.83 18.22
C PRO A 73 3.42 9.23 17.08
N ALA A 74 2.89 9.72 15.96
CA ALA A 74 3.69 10.25 14.84
C ALA A 74 3.99 11.76 14.98
N ALA A 75 5.12 12.22 14.44
CA ALA A 75 5.49 13.61 14.28
C ALA A 75 5.04 14.16 12.92
N GLY A 76 4.80 15.48 12.86
CA GLY A 76 4.91 16.27 11.63
C GLY A 76 3.91 15.99 10.50
N PHE A 77 3.09 14.95 10.59
CA PHE A 77 2.10 14.64 9.56
C PHE A 77 0.89 15.59 9.66
N THR A 78 0.74 16.46 8.67
CA THR A 78 -0.55 17.14 8.41
C THR A 78 -1.55 16.10 7.90
N TYR A 79 -2.22 15.42 8.82
CA TYR A 79 -3.26 14.48 8.45
C TYR A 79 -4.47 15.21 7.85
N PRO A 80 -5.01 14.71 6.73
CA PRO A 80 -6.37 14.99 6.29
C PRO A 80 -7.46 14.69 7.33
N ARG A 81 -7.15 13.85 8.32
CA ARG A 81 -8.05 13.41 9.39
C ARG A 81 -7.98 14.34 10.61
N ALA A 82 -7.96 15.65 10.40
CA ALA A 82 -8.37 16.58 11.44
C ALA A 82 -9.89 16.46 11.62
N VAL A 83 -10.35 15.29 12.04
CA VAL A 83 -11.69 15.08 12.56
C VAL A 83 -11.48 15.13 14.05
N GLU A 84 -12.08 16.12 14.70
CA GLU A 84 -12.31 16.09 16.14
C GLU A 84 -12.82 14.68 16.48
N THR A 85 -12.26 14.04 17.49
CA THR A 85 -12.88 12.83 18.02
C THR A 85 -14.31 13.15 18.44
N LYS A 86 -15.17 12.14 18.66
CA LYS A 86 -16.52 12.40 19.19
C LYS A 86 -16.51 13.22 20.50
N GLU A 87 -15.36 13.24 21.20
CA GLU A 87 -15.10 14.03 22.40
C GLU A 87 -14.42 15.41 22.15
N GLY A 88 -14.33 15.88 20.90
CA GLY A 88 -13.75 17.18 20.57
C GLY A 88 -12.22 17.24 20.67
N GLN A 89 -11.54 16.10 20.85
CA GLN A 89 -10.08 16.08 20.94
C GLN A 89 -9.46 16.06 19.54
N PRO A 90 -8.35 16.78 19.31
CA PRO A 90 -7.61 16.66 18.06
C PRO A 90 -7.14 15.20 17.89
N TYR A 91 -7.50 14.57 16.79
CA TYR A 91 -6.98 13.26 16.42
C TYR A 91 -5.44 13.30 16.37
N GLN A 92 -4.79 12.41 17.10
CA GLN A 92 -3.34 12.24 17.07
C GLN A 92 -2.99 11.02 16.21
N PRO A 93 -2.34 11.21 15.06
CA PRO A 93 -1.96 10.09 14.21
C PRO A 93 -0.88 9.24 14.87
N THR A 94 -0.95 7.94 14.62
CA THR A 94 0.07 6.97 15.03
C THR A 94 1.12 6.77 13.93
N LEU A 95 2.24 6.15 14.29
CA LEU A 95 3.26 5.70 13.35
C LEU A 95 2.68 4.68 12.37
N GLY A 96 1.80 3.80 12.85
CA GLY A 96 1.02 2.89 12.01
C GLY A 96 0.21 3.63 10.95
N ASP A 97 -0.50 4.68 11.37
CA ASP A 97 -1.26 5.52 10.43
C ASP A 97 -0.34 6.08 9.33
N ALA A 98 0.80 6.63 9.71
CA ALA A 98 1.75 7.25 8.77
C ALA A 98 2.28 6.25 7.74
N VAL A 99 2.70 5.05 8.17
CA VAL A 99 3.21 4.02 7.26
C VAL A 99 2.11 3.44 6.37
N PHE A 100 0.88 3.29 6.89
CA PHE A 100 -0.27 2.90 6.08
C PHE A 100 -0.52 3.90 4.95
N LEU A 101 -0.55 5.20 5.27
CA LEU A 101 -0.75 6.23 4.25
C LEU A 101 0.37 6.30 3.23
N LEU A 102 1.63 6.08 3.65
CA LEU A 102 2.76 6.01 2.71
C LEU A 102 2.56 4.88 1.69
N MET A 103 2.17 3.69 2.15
CA MET A 103 1.91 2.57 1.26
C MET A 103 0.68 2.81 0.37
N GLN A 104 -0.41 3.33 0.94
CA GLN A 104 -1.61 3.67 0.17
C GLN A 104 -1.34 4.75 -0.89
N ASP A 105 -0.63 5.83 -0.56
CA ASP A 105 -0.25 6.91 -1.49
C ASP A 105 0.67 6.38 -2.59
N ALA A 106 1.61 5.50 -2.26
CA ALA A 106 2.49 4.87 -3.24
C ALA A 106 1.73 3.98 -4.24
N ILE A 107 0.72 3.22 -3.79
CA ILE A 107 -0.04 2.27 -4.63
C ILE A 107 -1.20 2.95 -5.35
N GLU A 108 -1.93 3.82 -4.70
CA GLU A 108 -3.17 4.39 -5.25
C GLU A 108 -2.97 5.77 -5.86
N GLY A 109 -1.82 6.40 -5.58
CA GLY A 109 -1.53 7.78 -5.91
C GLY A 109 -2.30 8.79 -5.03
N ASN A 110 -2.01 10.07 -5.25
CA ASN A 110 -2.67 11.16 -4.54
C ASN A 110 -4.09 11.42 -5.10
N ARG A 111 -5.03 10.51 -4.78
CA ARG A 111 -6.42 10.62 -5.23
C ARG A 111 -7.21 11.68 -4.44
N PRO A 112 -8.20 12.34 -5.06
CA PRO A 112 -9.11 13.23 -4.35
C PRO A 112 -9.80 12.55 -3.17
N ARG A 113 -9.88 13.25 -2.03
CA ARG A 113 -10.49 12.73 -0.79
C ARG A 113 -11.96 12.32 -0.97
N GLY A 114 -12.66 12.89 -1.94
CA GLY A 114 -14.05 12.54 -2.26
C GLY A 114 -14.23 11.13 -2.84
N PHE A 115 -13.14 10.44 -3.19
CA PHE A 115 -13.16 9.10 -3.79
C PHE A 115 -12.73 7.98 -2.83
N ARG A 116 -12.63 8.28 -1.52
CA ARG A 116 -12.20 7.31 -0.49
C ARG A 116 -13.03 6.02 -0.48
N GLN A 117 -14.33 6.10 -0.81
CA GLN A 117 -15.19 4.90 -0.90
C GLN A 117 -14.82 3.93 -2.04
N PHE A 118 -13.92 4.34 -2.93
CA PHE A 118 -13.40 3.55 -4.06
C PHE A 118 -11.93 3.15 -3.88
N TYR A 119 -11.35 3.40 -2.71
CA TYR A 119 -9.99 2.97 -2.41
C TYR A 119 -9.93 1.44 -2.29
N VAL A 120 -8.93 0.87 -2.93
CA VAL A 120 -8.57 -0.54 -2.98
C VAL A 120 -7.62 -0.90 -1.84
N ILE A 121 -6.79 0.02 -1.37
CA ILE A 121 -5.96 -0.23 -0.20
C ILE A 121 -6.71 0.26 1.04
N THR A 122 -7.09 -0.65 1.93
CA THR A 122 -7.70 -0.32 3.23
C THR A 122 -6.93 -1.02 4.34
N TRP A 123 -7.14 -0.61 5.59
CA TRP A 123 -6.48 -1.20 6.76
C TRP A 123 -6.68 -2.70 6.86
N GLU A 124 -7.87 -3.17 6.48
CA GLU A 124 -8.29 -4.56 6.60
C GLU A 124 -7.67 -5.46 5.55
N LYS A 125 -7.20 -4.92 4.42
CA LYS A 125 -6.72 -5.72 3.28
C LYS A 125 -5.32 -5.41 2.78
N ILE A 126 -4.63 -4.40 3.31
CA ILE A 126 -3.32 -4.00 2.80
C ILE A 126 -2.30 -5.15 2.80
N GLU A 127 -2.23 -5.96 3.86
CA GLU A 127 -1.30 -7.10 3.92
C GLU A 127 -1.64 -8.16 2.88
N GLN A 128 -2.92 -8.55 2.79
CA GLN A 128 -3.38 -9.53 1.80
C GLN A 128 -3.14 -9.03 0.37
N TRP A 129 -3.53 -7.79 0.08
CA TRP A 129 -3.40 -7.20 -1.25
C TRP A 129 -1.94 -7.10 -1.67
N LEU A 130 -1.04 -6.69 -0.76
CA LEU A 130 0.41 -6.67 -1.02
C LEU A 130 0.97 -8.06 -1.27
N SER A 131 0.49 -9.09 -0.57
CA SER A 131 0.88 -10.48 -0.78
C SER A 131 0.45 -10.98 -2.17
N GLU A 132 -0.79 -10.69 -2.58
CA GLU A 132 -1.35 -11.09 -3.88
C GLU A 132 -0.65 -10.39 -5.06
N HIS A 133 -0.08 -9.20 -4.83
CA HIS A 133 0.58 -8.39 -5.85
C HIS A 133 2.10 -8.28 -5.62
N ALA A 134 2.69 -9.22 -4.86
CA ALA A 134 4.09 -9.17 -4.45
C ALA A 134 5.09 -9.26 -5.60
N ASP A 135 4.68 -9.80 -6.76
CA ASP A 135 5.54 -9.95 -7.93
C ASP A 135 5.47 -8.76 -8.91
N LEU A 136 4.52 -7.85 -8.71
CA LEU A 136 4.32 -6.69 -9.58
C LEU A 136 5.32 -5.57 -9.28
N SER A 137 5.79 -4.86 -10.31
CA SER A 137 6.45 -3.56 -10.11
C SER A 137 5.50 -2.55 -9.47
N LEU A 138 6.03 -1.46 -8.90
CA LEU A 138 5.18 -0.42 -8.31
C LEU A 138 4.18 0.16 -9.32
N GLU A 139 4.60 0.35 -10.57
CA GLU A 139 3.75 0.83 -11.66
C GLU A 139 2.62 -0.15 -11.98
N GLU A 140 2.93 -1.46 -12.07
CA GLU A 140 1.93 -2.50 -12.26
C GLU A 140 0.96 -2.58 -11.07
N MET A 141 1.43 -2.41 -9.83
CA MET A 141 0.58 -2.32 -8.63
C MET A 141 -0.35 -1.10 -8.72
N GLN A 142 0.13 0.04 -9.20
CA GLN A 142 -0.69 1.24 -9.39
C GLN A 142 -1.78 1.02 -10.44
N ILE A 143 -1.45 0.36 -11.56
CA ILE A 143 -2.42 0.00 -12.59
C ILE A 143 -3.44 -1.01 -12.06
N ALA A 144 -3.02 -2.02 -11.29
CA ALA A 144 -3.91 -3.01 -10.68
C ALA A 144 -4.90 -2.35 -9.71
N ALA A 145 -4.42 -1.53 -8.78
CA ALA A 145 -5.26 -0.79 -7.85
C ALA A 145 -6.19 0.23 -8.55
N ALA A 146 -5.78 0.79 -9.68
CA ALA A 146 -6.66 1.64 -10.49
C ALA A 146 -7.80 0.83 -11.14
N ARG A 147 -7.49 -0.32 -11.74
CA ARG A 147 -8.50 -1.21 -12.36
C ARG A 147 -9.51 -1.76 -11.36
N GLU A 148 -9.04 -2.23 -10.20
CA GLU A 148 -9.92 -2.67 -9.11
C GLU A 148 -10.81 -1.53 -8.61
N SER A 149 -10.28 -0.31 -8.52
CA SER A 149 -11.07 0.86 -8.12
C SER A 149 -12.18 1.18 -9.12
N MET A 150 -11.93 1.06 -10.44
CA MET A 150 -12.99 1.18 -11.46
C MET A 150 -14.09 0.15 -11.25
N GLN A 151 -13.73 -1.11 -10.99
CA GLN A 151 -14.73 -2.17 -10.73
C GLN A 151 -15.59 -1.84 -9.49
N LEU A 152 -14.98 -1.30 -8.42
CA LEU A 152 -15.73 -0.85 -7.25
C LEU A 152 -16.72 0.27 -7.56
N ILE A 153 -16.35 1.21 -8.45
CA ILE A 153 -17.23 2.30 -8.87
C ILE A 153 -18.39 1.76 -9.69
N GLU A 154 -18.11 0.88 -10.65
CA GLU A 154 -19.13 0.23 -11.50
C GLU A 154 -20.13 -0.57 -10.68
N GLN A 155 -19.67 -1.31 -9.66
CA GLN A 155 -20.53 -2.08 -8.76
C GLN A 155 -21.39 -1.21 -7.84
N LYS A 156 -20.89 -0.04 -7.44
CA LYS A 156 -21.57 0.83 -6.47
C LYS A 156 -22.57 1.80 -7.09
N LYS A 157 -22.58 1.97 -8.42
CA LYS A 157 -23.35 3.01 -9.15
C LYS A 157 -24.82 3.09 -8.67
N PRO A 158 -25.20 4.05 -7.81
CA PRO A 158 -26.57 4.28 -7.42
C PRO A 158 -27.24 5.21 -8.43
N PHE A 159 -28.57 5.18 -8.46
CA PHE A 159 -29.38 5.88 -9.46
C PHE A 159 -29.35 7.42 -9.33
N ASP A 160 -28.80 7.98 -8.25
CA ASP A 160 -28.95 9.40 -7.86
C ASP A 160 -27.63 10.19 -7.70
N GLN A 161 -26.45 9.56 -7.83
CA GLN A 161 -25.14 10.22 -7.65
C GLN A 161 -24.25 10.19 -8.90
N GLU A 162 -24.85 10.06 -10.08
CA GLU A 162 -24.15 9.80 -11.35
C GLU A 162 -22.94 10.72 -11.62
N SER A 163 -23.01 12.00 -11.23
CA SER A 163 -21.91 12.96 -11.42
C SER A 163 -20.65 12.63 -10.64
N MET A 164 -20.74 12.19 -9.38
CA MET A 164 -19.56 11.86 -8.56
C MET A 164 -18.88 10.58 -9.05
N TYR A 165 -19.67 9.60 -9.49
CA TYR A 165 -19.16 8.33 -10.02
C TYR A 165 -18.46 8.55 -11.35
N GLN A 166 -19.04 9.37 -12.24
CA GLN A 166 -18.40 9.72 -13.50
C GLN A 166 -17.09 10.47 -13.27
N MET A 167 -17.05 11.46 -12.38
CA MET A 167 -15.80 12.16 -12.03
C MET A 167 -14.72 11.20 -11.48
N ALA A 168 -15.12 10.21 -10.68
CA ALA A 168 -14.19 9.21 -10.17
C ALA A 168 -13.66 8.28 -11.29
N LEU A 169 -14.54 7.82 -12.19
CA LEU A 169 -14.16 7.01 -13.35
C LEU A 169 -13.20 7.77 -14.26
N ASP A 170 -13.54 9.01 -14.63
CA ASP A 170 -12.71 9.84 -15.51
C ASP A 170 -11.31 10.05 -14.91
N HIS A 171 -11.24 10.31 -13.60
CA HIS A 171 -9.97 10.46 -12.90
C HIS A 171 -9.12 9.18 -12.93
N ILE A 172 -9.74 8.01 -12.71
CA ILE A 172 -9.01 6.74 -12.71
C ILE A 172 -8.60 6.33 -14.13
N GLN A 173 -9.46 6.54 -15.13
CA GLN A 173 -9.13 6.29 -16.53
C GLN A 173 -7.96 7.16 -16.99
N GLN A 174 -7.96 8.45 -16.65
CA GLN A 174 -6.83 9.33 -16.92
C GLN A 174 -5.55 8.79 -16.27
N ARG A 175 -5.62 8.36 -15.00
CA ARG A 175 -4.47 7.82 -14.29
C ARG A 175 -3.91 6.56 -14.94
N ILE A 176 -4.76 5.62 -15.37
CA ILE A 176 -4.33 4.43 -16.10
C ILE A 176 -3.66 4.82 -17.42
N ALA A 177 -4.22 5.79 -18.15
CA ALA A 177 -3.65 6.28 -19.39
C ALA A 177 -2.31 6.99 -19.20
N GLU A 178 -2.06 7.61 -18.05
CA GLU A 178 -0.76 8.20 -17.68
C GLU A 178 0.27 7.13 -17.33
N LEU A 179 -0.15 6.07 -16.63
CA LEU A 179 0.71 4.96 -16.22
C LEU A 179 1.03 3.97 -17.33
N SER A 180 0.28 3.96 -18.44
CA SER A 180 0.47 3.00 -19.53
C SER A 180 1.31 3.55 -20.69
N LYS A 181 2.03 4.66 -20.49
CA LYS A 181 2.84 5.35 -21.50
C LYS A 181 4.32 5.08 -21.31
#